data_AF-A0A947MQL2-F1
#
_entry.id   AF-A0A947MQL2-F1
#
_cell.length_a   1.000
_cell.length_b   1.000
_cell.length_c   1.000
_cell.angle_alpha   90.00
_cell.angle_beta   90.00
_cell.angle_gamma   90.00
#
_symmetry.space_group_name_H-M   'P 1'
#
loop_
_entity.id
_entity.type
_entity.pdbx_description
1 polymer ?
#
loop_
_entity_poly.entity_id
_entity_poly.type
_entity_poly.pdbx_seq_one_letter_code
_entity_poly.pdbx_strand_id
1 'polypeptide(L)'
;MKISKRSVDGVEPEPGRDVYLWDTELKGFAVKVKPSGSKTFVVRYHSPVHDDAHGGKSRTYTIGRYGAALTPELARAEAKRVLAEVALGRDPADEKAAAKGAGMTVGELCDLYRAEGSALKKPATLKMDRSRIDCHIRPTLGTMQVSAVKRADVERLLQRIATGGTATMDRRKGEKPNATHLVRGGTGAATRTVALFQAILEFACNRGILAVNVAKGVKRFKGKKIERFLSELELARLGDALADLERCGVYNAAPLQAIRLLTLTGCRRNEVLELRWEYLDEERSLFRLPDSKTGQKIVQIGADALGLLNRLPRDPSGWIFPGDVPGEHYKNIARVWEAVRKRAELRDVRLHDLRHTFASRGVSDGASLPIIGRLLGHSNPSTTQRYAHLSDDPLRAAADRTSRTIAAAMLSTSTPQSPVPTTSAVREEPDVGVPELSSSPSPSARSVCGPMRAARPRNALRGQRPGA
;
A
#
# COMPACT_ATOMS: atom_id res chain seq x y z
N MET A 1 7.11 -20.01 62.10
CA MET A 1 8.29 -20.84 61.80
C MET A 1 9.22 -20.02 60.92
N LYS A 2 10.55 -20.09 61.15
CA LYS A 2 11.54 -19.43 60.29
C LYS A 2 11.45 -19.97 58.86
N ILE A 3 11.43 -19.09 57.87
CA ILE A 3 11.42 -19.48 56.46
C ILE A 3 12.76 -20.16 56.12
N SER A 4 12.72 -21.46 55.91
CA SER A 4 13.85 -22.27 55.47
C SER A 4 13.50 -22.94 54.14
N LYS A 5 14.49 -23.54 53.47
CA LYS A 5 14.26 -24.28 52.22
C LYS A 5 13.13 -25.30 52.37
N ARG A 6 13.18 -26.08 53.47
CA ARG A 6 12.19 -27.10 53.81
C ARG A 6 10.80 -26.53 54.05
N SER A 7 10.69 -25.39 54.75
CA SER A 7 9.38 -24.78 55.00
C SER A 7 8.80 -24.16 53.73
N VAL A 8 9.62 -23.61 52.83
CA VAL A 8 9.17 -23.07 51.54
C VAL A 8 8.71 -24.19 50.62
N ASP A 9 9.47 -25.27 50.54
CA ASP A 9 9.14 -26.43 49.70
C ASP A 9 7.84 -27.10 50.15
N GLY A 10 7.59 -27.19 51.45
CA GLY A 10 6.39 -27.80 52.04
C GLY A 10 5.11 -26.98 51.96
N VAL A 11 5.13 -25.72 51.49
CA VAL A 11 3.88 -24.97 51.27
C VAL A 11 3.20 -25.44 50.00
N GLU A 12 1.99 -25.99 50.15
CA GLU A 12 1.12 -26.37 49.05
C GLU A 12 0.34 -25.16 48.51
N PRO A 13 0.17 -25.06 47.18
CA PRO A 13 -0.66 -24.03 46.58
C PRO A 13 -2.15 -24.31 46.82
N GLU A 14 -2.91 -23.27 47.15
CA GLU A 14 -4.36 -23.37 47.23
C GLU A 14 -5.04 -22.89 45.93
N PRO A 15 -6.11 -23.56 45.47
CA PRO A 15 -6.88 -23.11 44.32
C PRO A 15 -7.53 -21.73 44.57
N GLY A 16 -7.30 -20.77 43.67
CA GLY A 16 -8.04 -19.51 43.63
C GLY A 16 -7.52 -18.37 44.53
N ARG A 17 -6.52 -18.58 45.40
CA ARG A 17 -5.92 -17.49 46.20
C ARG A 17 -4.40 -17.60 46.39
N ASP A 18 -3.77 -16.45 46.62
CA ASP A 18 -2.35 -16.38 46.98
C ASP A 18 -2.17 -16.73 48.47
N VAL A 19 -1.32 -17.72 48.77
CA VAL A 19 -0.98 -18.13 50.15
C VAL A 19 0.31 -17.42 50.58
N TYR A 20 0.34 -16.89 51.81
CA TYR A 20 1.50 -16.20 52.38
C TYR A 20 2.05 -16.96 53.58
N LEU A 21 3.31 -17.39 53.50
CA LEU A 21 4.06 -17.92 54.64
C LEU A 21 4.94 -16.80 55.21
N TRP A 22 4.59 -16.29 56.40
CA TRP A 22 5.33 -15.22 57.08
C TRP A 22 6.50 -15.76 57.89
N ASP A 23 7.61 -15.03 57.86
CA ASP A 23 8.80 -15.34 58.65
C ASP A 23 8.62 -14.88 60.10
N THR A 24 9.05 -15.70 61.05
CA THR A 24 8.98 -15.37 62.47
C THR A 24 10.19 -14.60 62.98
N GLU A 25 11.31 -14.56 62.27
CA GLU A 25 12.50 -13.79 62.67
C GLU A 25 12.49 -12.38 62.08
N LEU A 26 11.96 -12.20 60.86
CA LEU A 26 11.91 -10.91 60.18
C LEU A 26 10.46 -10.49 59.91
N LYS A 27 9.93 -9.61 60.74
CA LYS A 27 8.58 -9.07 60.61
C LYS A 27 8.40 -8.39 59.24
N GLY A 28 7.34 -8.77 58.54
CA GLY A 28 7.04 -8.26 57.19
C GLY A 28 7.68 -9.05 56.05
N PHE A 29 8.57 -10.00 56.29
CA PHE A 29 9.09 -10.90 55.25
C PHE A 29 8.21 -12.14 55.09
N ALA A 30 7.88 -12.50 53.85
CA ALA A 30 7.06 -13.66 53.54
C ALA A 30 7.40 -14.31 52.20
N VAL A 31 6.98 -15.57 52.04
CA VAL A 31 6.88 -16.24 50.74
C VAL A 31 5.44 -16.20 50.27
N LYS A 32 5.23 -15.68 49.07
CA LYS A 32 3.95 -15.73 48.36
C LYS A 32 3.91 -16.93 47.41
N VAL A 33 2.93 -17.81 47.60
CA VAL A 33 2.68 -18.97 46.75
C VAL A 33 1.40 -18.70 45.95
N LYS A 34 1.53 -18.66 44.63
CA LYS A 34 0.36 -18.50 43.73
C LYS A 34 -0.36 -19.83 43.52
N PRO A 35 -1.63 -19.82 43.08
CA PRO A 35 -2.36 -21.04 42.69
C PRO A 35 -1.62 -21.91 41.65
N SER A 36 -0.81 -21.29 40.79
CA SER A 36 0.06 -21.98 39.83
C SER A 36 1.27 -22.72 40.43
N GLY A 37 1.44 -22.70 41.76
CA GLY A 37 2.60 -23.27 42.46
C GLY A 37 3.87 -22.40 42.46
N SER A 38 3.88 -21.26 41.77
CA SER A 38 5.04 -20.35 41.76
C SER A 38 5.25 -19.69 43.13
N LYS A 39 6.43 -19.85 43.71
CA LYS A 39 6.83 -19.29 45.02
C LYS A 39 7.72 -18.06 44.83
N THR A 40 7.37 -16.93 45.47
CA THR A 40 8.06 -15.64 45.33
C THR A 40 8.26 -15.00 46.69
N PHE A 41 9.48 -14.55 46.99
CA PHE A 41 9.76 -13.81 48.23
C PHE A 41 9.28 -12.37 48.12
N VAL A 42 8.60 -11.91 49.17
CA VAL A 42 8.03 -10.57 49.27
C VAL A 42 8.30 -9.97 50.66
N VAL A 43 8.32 -8.66 50.73
CA VAL A 43 8.37 -7.89 51.97
C VAL A 43 7.20 -6.93 51.98
N ARG A 44 6.41 -6.94 53.05
CA ARG A 44 5.34 -5.98 53.29
C ARG A 44 5.77 -4.99 54.37
N TYR A 45 5.67 -3.71 54.07
CA TYR A 45 6.00 -2.61 54.98
C TYR A 45 4.97 -1.47 54.83
N HIS A 46 5.02 -0.49 55.73
CA HIS A 46 4.25 0.74 55.60
C HIS A 46 5.16 1.80 55.02
N SER A 47 4.70 2.48 53.97
CA SER A 47 5.48 3.55 53.34
C SER A 47 5.78 4.64 54.39
N PRO A 48 7.05 5.09 54.50
CA PRO A 48 7.40 6.20 55.38
C PRO A 48 6.99 7.56 54.78
N VAL A 49 6.57 7.57 53.51
CA VAL A 49 6.02 8.74 52.84
C VAL A 49 4.58 8.94 53.32
N HIS A 50 4.36 10.01 54.07
CA HIS A 50 3.04 10.42 54.53
C HIS A 50 2.36 11.25 53.44
N ASP A 51 1.20 10.77 52.94
CA ASP A 51 0.25 11.65 52.26
C ASP A 51 -0.59 12.33 53.36
N ASP A 52 -0.77 13.65 53.27
CA ASP A 52 -1.23 14.58 54.31
C ASP A 52 -2.60 14.30 54.98
N ALA A 53 -3.24 13.15 54.73
CA ALA A 53 -4.56 12.81 55.25
C ALA A 53 -4.71 11.42 55.89
N HIS A 54 -3.82 10.45 55.64
CA HIS A 54 -3.96 9.09 56.20
C HIS A 54 -2.57 8.46 56.43
N GLY A 55 -2.37 7.76 57.56
CA GLY A 55 -1.11 7.11 57.89
C GLY A 55 -0.51 6.25 56.75
N GLY A 56 0.81 6.05 56.77
CA GLY A 56 1.58 5.45 55.67
C GLY A 56 0.94 4.21 55.03
N LYS A 57 0.77 4.24 53.71
CA LYS A 57 0.13 3.17 52.92
C LYS A 57 0.90 1.86 53.02
N SER A 58 0.21 0.74 53.23
CA SER A 58 0.83 -0.59 53.19
C SER A 58 1.29 -0.94 51.75
N ARG A 59 2.57 -1.25 51.59
CA ARG A 59 3.21 -1.60 50.32
C ARG A 59 3.79 -3.01 50.39
N THR A 60 3.82 -3.70 49.24
CA THR A 60 4.45 -5.01 49.09
C THR A 60 5.58 -4.91 48.06
N TYR A 61 6.82 -5.08 48.50
CA TYR A 61 8.00 -5.16 47.65
C TYR A 61 8.31 -6.61 47.29
N THR A 62 8.46 -6.88 45.99
CA THR A 62 8.82 -8.21 45.50
C THR A 62 10.33 -8.33 45.37
N ILE A 63 10.94 -9.27 46.09
CA ILE A 63 12.38 -9.56 46.05
C ILE A 63 12.69 -10.39 44.80
N GLY A 64 12.05 -11.56 44.66
CA GLY A 64 12.30 -12.43 43.53
C GLY A 64 11.69 -13.82 43.68
N ARG A 65 11.76 -14.61 42.61
CA ARG A 65 11.23 -15.98 42.55
C ARG A 65 12.16 -16.93 43.30
N TYR A 66 11.59 -17.83 44.10
CA TYR A 66 12.35 -18.88 44.78
C TYR A 66 12.95 -19.87 43.77
N GLY A 67 14.23 -20.19 43.93
CA GLY A 67 14.99 -21.10 43.07
C GLY A 67 16.47 -21.14 43.43
N ALA A 68 17.30 -21.82 42.63
CA ALA A 68 18.72 -22.01 42.90
C ALA A 68 19.51 -20.68 43.05
N ALA A 69 19.10 -19.63 42.35
CA ALA A 69 19.73 -18.32 42.39
C ALA A 69 19.27 -17.45 43.57
N LEU A 70 18.17 -17.80 44.25
CA LEU A 70 17.60 -17.00 45.34
C LEU A 70 17.11 -17.94 46.46
N THR A 71 18.02 -18.20 47.40
CA THR A 71 17.76 -19.02 48.59
C THR A 71 16.99 -18.21 49.65
N PRO A 72 16.30 -18.87 50.60
CA PRO A 72 15.62 -18.20 51.71
C PRO A 72 16.54 -17.29 52.53
N GLU A 73 17.81 -17.66 52.69
CA GLU A 73 18.82 -16.90 53.42
C GLU A 73 19.19 -15.62 52.68
N LEU A 74 19.46 -15.72 51.37
CA LEU A 74 19.73 -14.55 50.50
C LEU A 74 18.51 -13.63 50.41
N ALA A 75 17.32 -14.20 50.28
CA ALA A 75 16.07 -13.43 50.26
C ALA A 75 15.82 -12.72 51.60
N ARG A 76 16.17 -13.32 52.74
CA ARG A 76 16.08 -12.67 54.06
C ARG A 76 17.10 -11.55 54.20
N ALA A 77 18.32 -11.71 53.70
CA ALA A 77 19.32 -10.64 53.69
C ALA A 77 18.85 -9.43 52.86
N GLU A 78 18.30 -9.68 51.67
CA GLU A 78 17.72 -8.64 50.83
C GLU A 78 16.47 -8.00 51.47
N ALA A 79 15.65 -8.79 52.17
CA ALA A 79 14.52 -8.27 52.93
C ALA A 79 14.96 -7.32 54.05
N LYS A 80 16.05 -7.64 54.76
CA LYS A 80 16.64 -6.73 55.77
C LYS A 80 17.12 -5.43 55.13
N ARG A 81 17.76 -5.50 53.96
CA ARG A 81 18.21 -4.32 53.20
C ARG A 81 17.03 -3.40 52.86
N VAL A 82 15.96 -3.96 52.30
CA VAL A 82 14.74 -3.21 51.94
C VAL A 82 14.07 -2.60 53.17
N LEU A 83 13.96 -3.33 54.29
CA LEU A 83 13.39 -2.78 55.53
C LEU A 83 14.27 -1.68 56.15
N ALA A 84 15.59 -1.77 56.01
CA ALA A 84 16.51 -0.71 56.45
C ALA A 84 16.34 0.57 55.62
N GLU A 85 16.15 0.46 54.30
CA GLU A 85 15.86 1.62 53.44
C GLU A 85 14.54 2.30 53.82
N VAL A 86 13.51 1.51 54.16
CA VAL A 86 12.23 2.01 54.67
C VAL A 86 12.41 2.73 56.01
N ALA A 87 13.23 2.21 56.91
CA ALA A 87 13.54 2.87 58.18
C ALA A 87 14.31 4.19 57.99
N LEU A 88 15.07 4.33 56.91
CA LEU A 88 15.77 5.56 56.51
C LEU A 88 14.86 6.56 55.77
N GLY A 89 13.55 6.31 55.70
CA GLY A 89 12.57 7.22 55.10
C GLY A 89 12.45 7.12 53.58
N ARG A 90 13.08 6.13 52.93
CA ARG A 90 12.93 5.88 51.49
C ARG A 90 11.80 4.88 51.23
N ASP A 91 11.18 4.93 50.05
CA ASP A 91 10.20 3.91 49.62
C ASP A 91 10.77 3.08 48.46
N PRO A 92 11.38 1.91 48.74
CA PRO A 92 12.00 1.07 47.72
C PRO A 92 11.04 0.53 46.65
N ALA A 93 9.75 0.40 46.95
CA ALA A 93 8.74 -0.02 45.97
C ALA A 93 8.42 1.10 44.99
N ASP A 94 8.32 2.34 45.48
CA ASP A 94 8.11 3.51 44.63
C ASP A 94 9.39 3.88 43.86
N GLU A 95 10.58 3.76 44.44
CA GLU A 95 11.85 3.92 43.71
C GLU A 95 12.01 2.86 42.61
N LYS A 96 11.67 1.59 42.88
CA LYS A 96 11.68 0.52 41.87
C LYS A 96 10.61 0.71 40.79
N ALA A 97 9.46 1.29 41.14
CA ALA A 97 8.42 1.65 40.19
C ALA A 97 8.86 2.85 39.33
N ALA A 98 9.45 3.88 39.93
CA ALA A 98 10.02 5.05 39.27
C ALA A 98 11.17 4.67 38.33
N ALA A 99 12.11 3.82 38.77
CA ALA A 99 13.20 3.31 37.94
C ALA A 99 12.69 2.47 36.76
N LYS A 100 11.59 1.73 36.90
CA LYS A 100 10.91 1.05 35.78
C LYS A 100 10.17 2.01 34.85
N GLY A 101 9.69 3.14 35.35
CA GLY A 101 9.00 4.20 34.61
C GLY A 101 9.90 5.26 33.99
N ALA A 102 11.18 5.31 34.36
CA ALA A 102 12.12 6.37 33.97
C ALA A 102 12.58 6.33 32.50
N GLY A 103 12.11 5.37 31.70
CA GLY A 103 12.42 5.26 30.28
C GLY A 103 11.23 5.59 29.38
N MET A 104 11.53 6.08 28.18
CA MET A 104 10.53 6.24 27.12
C MET A 104 10.03 4.88 26.66
N THR A 105 8.71 4.70 26.67
CA THR A 105 8.03 3.52 26.14
C THR A 105 7.95 3.56 24.60
N VAL A 106 7.76 2.40 23.98
CA VAL A 106 7.55 2.32 22.53
C VAL A 106 6.31 3.10 22.10
N GLY A 107 5.26 3.15 22.93
CA GLY A 107 4.06 3.93 22.68
C GLY A 107 4.36 5.43 22.57
N GLU A 108 5.10 5.98 23.53
CA GLU A 108 5.52 7.38 23.53
C GLU A 108 6.45 7.69 22.36
N LEU A 109 7.39 6.79 22.04
CA LEU A 109 8.24 6.94 20.87
C LEU A 109 7.42 6.99 19.56
N CYS A 110 6.35 6.19 19.46
CA CYS A 110 5.46 6.23 18.30
C CYS A 110 4.70 7.57 18.20
N ASP A 111 4.33 8.18 19.33
CA ASP A 111 3.69 9.51 19.35
C ASP A 111 4.68 10.59 18.90
N LEU A 112 5.90 10.55 19.44
CA LEU A 112 6.99 11.45 19.04
C LEU A 112 7.32 11.33 17.55
N TYR A 113 7.39 10.10 17.03
CA TYR A 113 7.63 9.86 15.61
C TYR A 113 6.50 10.42 14.72
N ARG A 114 5.25 10.31 15.16
CA ARG A 114 4.11 10.88 14.43
C ARG A 114 4.16 12.40 14.43
N ALA A 115 4.49 13.01 15.55
CA ALA A 115 4.57 14.47 15.68
C ALA A 115 5.72 15.06 14.84
N GLU A 116 6.90 14.43 14.87
CA GLU A 116 8.13 15.08 14.38
C GLU A 116 8.89 14.26 13.33
N GLY A 117 8.83 12.93 13.39
CA GLY A 117 9.59 12.02 12.53
C GLY A 117 8.96 11.72 11.17
N SER A 118 7.79 12.28 10.87
CA SER A 118 6.99 11.90 9.69
C SER A 118 6.58 13.07 8.79
N ALA A 119 7.07 14.29 9.05
CA ALA A 119 6.65 15.52 8.38
C ALA A 119 6.77 15.51 6.84
N LEU A 120 7.78 14.84 6.29
CA LEU A 120 8.03 14.78 4.84
C LEU A 120 7.15 13.76 4.09
N LYS A 121 6.33 12.98 4.79
CA LYS A 121 5.51 11.92 4.17
C LYS A 121 4.18 12.48 3.66
N LYS A 122 3.74 11.98 2.49
CA LYS A 122 2.41 12.28 1.94
C LYS A 122 1.29 11.93 2.95
N PRO A 123 0.17 12.68 3.02
CA PRO A 123 -0.92 12.42 3.96
C PRO A 123 -1.51 11.00 3.89
N ALA A 124 -1.61 10.42 2.69
CA ALA A 124 -2.06 9.04 2.51
C ALA A 124 -1.13 8.01 3.18
N THR A 125 0.18 8.27 3.15
CA THR A 125 1.19 7.44 3.82
C THR A 125 1.05 7.58 5.34
N LEU A 126 0.87 8.80 5.85
CA LEU A 126 0.65 9.06 7.27
C LEU A 126 -0.59 8.34 7.81
N LYS A 127 -1.69 8.36 7.05
CA LYS A 127 -2.92 7.63 7.40
C LYS A 127 -2.66 6.12 7.56
N MET A 128 -1.86 5.56 6.66
CA MET A 128 -1.52 4.13 6.69
C MET A 128 -0.53 3.80 7.82
N ASP A 129 0.44 4.67 8.07
CA ASP A 129 1.41 4.49 9.16
C ASP A 129 0.73 4.58 10.53
N ARG A 130 -0.22 5.52 10.70
CA ARG A 130 -1.11 5.58 11.87
C ARG A 130 -1.80 4.24 12.12
N SER A 131 -2.47 3.70 11.10
CA SER A 131 -3.18 2.42 11.22
C SER A 131 -2.22 1.29 11.64
N ARG A 132 -1.00 1.23 11.11
CA ARG A 132 0.00 0.23 11.53
C ARG A 132 0.48 0.42 12.96
N ILE A 133 0.73 1.67 13.38
CA ILE A 133 1.15 1.99 14.75
C ILE A 133 0.05 1.55 15.72
N ASP A 134 -1.18 1.98 15.47
CA ASP A 134 -2.29 1.82 16.41
C ASP A 134 -2.83 0.38 16.43
N CYS A 135 -2.86 -0.32 15.28
CA CYS A 135 -3.41 -1.68 15.20
C CYS A 135 -2.37 -2.78 15.42
N HIS A 136 -1.08 -2.53 15.24
CA HIS A 136 -0.05 -3.57 15.30
C HIS A 136 1.06 -3.30 16.31
N ILE A 137 1.66 -2.11 16.28
CA ILE A 137 2.85 -1.81 17.11
C ILE A 137 2.43 -1.56 18.56
N ARG A 138 1.51 -0.61 18.82
CA ARG A 138 1.05 -0.28 20.18
C ARG A 138 0.48 -1.50 20.92
N PRO A 139 -0.40 -2.32 20.34
CA PRO A 139 -0.98 -3.47 21.05
C PRO A 139 0.04 -4.55 21.39
N THR A 140 1.18 -4.60 20.70
CA THR A 140 2.17 -5.67 20.87
C THR A 140 3.37 -5.22 21.71
N LEU A 141 3.89 -4.02 21.45
CA LEU A 141 5.14 -3.52 22.05
C LEU A 141 4.95 -2.20 22.81
N GLY A 142 3.78 -1.56 22.75
CA GLY A 142 3.59 -0.18 23.19
C GLY A 142 3.94 0.10 24.66
N THR A 143 3.71 -0.87 25.55
CA THR A 143 4.03 -0.75 26.99
C THR A 143 5.48 -1.11 27.33
N MET A 144 6.24 -1.61 26.34
CA MET A 144 7.64 -1.99 26.53
C MET A 144 8.52 -0.74 26.52
N GLN A 145 9.53 -0.74 27.38
CA GLN A 145 10.57 0.29 27.36
C GLN A 145 11.39 0.18 26.07
N VAL A 146 11.66 1.32 25.40
CA VAL A 146 12.40 1.33 24.12
C VAL A 146 13.78 0.66 24.27
N SER A 147 14.47 0.91 25.37
CA SER A 147 15.77 0.30 25.69
C SER A 147 15.70 -1.22 25.95
N ALA A 148 14.52 -1.75 26.29
CA ALA A 148 14.32 -3.17 26.57
C ALA A 148 13.91 -3.99 25.33
N VAL A 149 13.58 -3.33 24.21
CA VAL A 149 13.17 -4.02 22.99
C VAL A 149 14.33 -4.82 22.42
N LYS A 150 14.13 -6.13 22.24
CA LYS A 150 15.13 -7.01 21.60
C LYS A 150 14.70 -7.35 20.18
N ARG A 151 15.67 -7.80 19.38
CA ARG A 151 15.42 -8.34 18.03
C ARG A 151 14.35 -9.44 18.03
N ALA A 152 14.37 -10.32 19.02
CA ALA A 152 13.37 -11.39 19.19
C ALA A 152 11.94 -10.85 19.34
N ASP A 153 11.76 -9.67 19.92
CA ASP A 153 10.43 -9.04 20.07
C ASP A 153 9.93 -8.47 18.74
N VAL A 154 10.83 -7.94 17.91
CA VAL A 154 10.52 -7.51 16.53
C VAL A 154 10.15 -8.71 15.66
N GLU A 155 10.85 -9.84 15.80
CA GLU A 155 10.53 -11.08 15.10
C GLU A 155 9.19 -11.67 15.58
N ARG A 156 8.89 -11.57 16.88
CA ARG A 156 7.57 -11.94 17.44
C ARG A 156 6.45 -11.06 16.90
N LEU A 157 6.67 -9.74 16.81
CA LEU A 157 5.74 -8.80 16.18
C LEU A 157 5.48 -9.19 14.72
N LEU A 158 6.54 -9.46 13.95
CA LEU A 158 6.44 -9.88 12.55
C LEU A 158 5.55 -11.12 12.41
N GLN A 159 5.82 -12.16 13.19
CA GLN A 159 5.06 -13.41 13.14
C GLN A 159 3.61 -13.23 13.61
N ARG A 160 3.39 -12.49 14.70
CA ARG A 160 2.05 -12.23 15.23
C ARG A 160 1.16 -11.50 14.23
N ILE A 161 1.70 -10.51 13.50
CA ILE A 161 0.94 -9.83 12.44
C ILE A 161 0.69 -10.79 11.26
N ALA A 162 1.70 -11.59 10.89
CA ALA A 162 1.59 -12.52 9.77
C ALA A 162 0.52 -13.59 9.96
N THR A 163 0.37 -14.10 11.19
CA THR A 163 -0.66 -15.08 11.56
C THR A 163 -2.01 -14.46 11.90
N GLY A 164 -2.13 -13.13 11.85
CA GLY A 164 -3.38 -12.42 12.16
C GLY A 164 -3.66 -12.25 13.66
N GLY A 165 -2.71 -12.54 14.55
CA GLY A 165 -2.84 -12.35 16.00
C GLY A 165 -2.95 -10.88 16.47
N THR A 166 -2.84 -9.93 15.55
CA THR A 166 -3.13 -8.50 15.74
C THR A 166 -4.34 -8.04 14.94
N ALA A 167 -5.18 -8.97 14.45
CA ALA A 167 -6.35 -8.60 13.69
C ALA A 167 -7.30 -7.80 14.58
N THR A 168 -7.69 -6.61 14.12
CA THR A 168 -8.55 -5.72 14.90
C THR A 168 -9.40 -4.85 13.98
N MET A 169 -10.45 -4.28 14.56
CA MET A 169 -11.28 -3.29 13.90
C MET A 169 -10.65 -1.91 14.11
N ASP A 170 -10.15 -1.30 13.03
CA ASP A 170 -9.67 0.09 13.05
C ASP A 170 -10.88 1.03 13.09
N ARG A 171 -11.25 1.43 14.31
CA ARG A 171 -12.29 2.44 14.57
C ARG A 171 -11.65 3.81 14.51
N ARG A 172 -11.66 4.43 13.34
CA ARG A 172 -11.09 5.76 13.16
C ARG A 172 -12.01 6.81 13.81
N LYS A 173 -11.52 7.40 14.89
CA LYS A 173 -12.17 8.54 15.55
C LYS A 173 -12.27 9.70 14.55
N GLY A 174 -13.50 10.12 14.21
CA GLY A 174 -13.77 11.22 13.27
C GLY A 174 -14.14 10.83 11.83
N GLU A 175 -14.14 9.55 11.46
CA GLU A 175 -14.77 9.09 10.21
C GLU A 175 -16.24 8.67 10.47
N LYS A 176 -17.06 8.55 9.41
CA LYS A 176 -18.49 8.19 9.52
C LYS A 176 -18.68 7.02 10.50
N PRO A 177 -19.71 7.03 11.37
CA PRO A 177 -19.89 6.07 12.48
C PRO A 177 -19.76 4.58 12.11
N ASN A 178 -19.97 4.24 10.84
CA ASN A 178 -19.97 2.86 10.33
C ASN A 178 -18.74 2.49 9.48
N ALA A 179 -17.74 3.37 9.33
CA ALA A 179 -16.52 3.10 8.55
C ALA A 179 -15.54 2.22 9.34
N THR A 180 -15.93 0.98 9.62
CA THR A 180 -15.07 0.01 10.31
C THR A 180 -14.17 -0.68 9.28
N HIS A 181 -12.86 -0.50 9.41
CA HIS A 181 -11.90 -1.21 8.57
C HIS A 181 -11.32 -2.41 9.33
N LEU A 182 -11.65 -3.62 8.88
CA LEU A 182 -11.05 -4.83 9.42
C LEU A 182 -9.57 -4.90 8.99
N VAL A 183 -8.67 -4.70 9.95
CA VAL A 183 -7.23 -4.88 9.76
C VAL A 183 -6.92 -6.34 10.04
N ARG A 184 -6.81 -7.16 8.99
CA ARG A 184 -6.61 -8.63 9.13
C ARG A 184 -5.17 -9.05 9.47
N GLY A 185 -4.17 -8.20 9.20
CA GLY A 185 -2.76 -8.58 9.24
C GLY A 185 -2.28 -9.27 7.95
N GLY A 186 -1.45 -10.31 8.08
CA GLY A 186 -0.86 -11.07 6.98
C GLY A 186 0.60 -10.69 6.67
N THR A 187 1.29 -11.53 5.90
CA THR A 187 2.74 -11.41 5.62
C THR A 187 3.15 -10.05 5.04
N GLY A 188 2.32 -9.49 4.16
CA GLY A 188 2.54 -8.17 3.57
C GLY A 188 2.32 -7.02 4.55
N ALA A 189 1.34 -7.13 5.45
CA ALA A 189 1.14 -6.16 6.53
C ALA A 189 2.31 -6.23 7.52
N ALA A 190 2.69 -7.43 7.95
CA ALA A 190 3.82 -7.68 8.85
C ALA A 190 5.12 -7.05 8.32
N THR A 191 5.46 -7.32 7.06
CA THR A 191 6.66 -6.78 6.41
C THR A 191 6.68 -5.25 6.39
N ARG A 192 5.54 -4.62 6.08
CA ARG A 192 5.43 -3.15 6.04
C ARG A 192 5.43 -2.54 7.44
N THR A 193 4.83 -3.20 8.43
CA THR A 193 4.83 -2.73 9.83
C THR A 193 6.22 -2.81 10.43
N VAL A 194 6.97 -3.89 10.21
CA VAL A 194 8.37 -3.98 10.67
C VAL A 194 9.25 -2.95 9.96
N ALA A 195 9.00 -2.68 8.68
CA ALA A 195 9.70 -1.60 7.97
C ALA A 195 9.45 -0.22 8.60
N LEU A 196 8.20 0.07 8.96
CA LEU A 196 7.85 1.28 9.67
C LEU A 196 8.49 1.33 11.06
N PHE A 197 8.42 0.23 11.82
CA PHE A 197 8.98 0.16 13.16
C PHE A 197 10.51 0.33 13.14
N GLN A 198 11.19 -0.25 12.16
CA GLN A 198 12.62 0.00 11.95
C GLN A 198 12.91 1.48 11.70
N ALA A 199 12.07 2.19 10.92
CA ALA A 199 12.22 3.63 10.70
C ALA A 199 11.94 4.46 11.96
N ILE A 200 10.99 4.04 12.81
CA ILE A 200 10.72 4.66 14.12
C ILE A 200 11.93 4.52 15.04
N LEU A 201 12.56 3.34 15.10
CA LEU A 201 13.78 3.13 15.88
C LEU A 201 14.98 3.89 15.30
N GLU A 202 15.07 4.03 13.98
CA GLU A 202 16.12 4.86 13.35
C GLU A 202 15.97 6.34 13.73
N PHE A 203 14.73 6.84 13.74
CA PHE A 203 14.43 8.17 14.25
C PHE A 203 14.84 8.34 15.72
N ALA A 204 14.63 7.32 16.56
CA ALA A 204 15.09 7.33 17.95
C ALA A 204 16.61 7.38 18.05
N CYS A 205 17.33 6.63 17.21
CA CYS A 205 18.79 6.65 17.16
C CYS A 205 19.34 8.02 16.76
N ASN A 206 18.77 8.63 15.72
CA ASN A 206 19.19 9.94 15.24
C ASN A 206 18.98 11.06 16.27
N ARG A 207 18.10 10.83 17.26
CA ARG A 207 17.85 11.74 18.39
C ARG A 207 18.62 11.38 19.66
N GLY A 208 19.46 10.35 19.63
CA GLY A 208 20.20 9.89 20.81
C GLY A 208 19.32 9.21 21.87
N ILE A 209 18.04 8.90 21.57
CA ILE A 209 17.14 8.19 22.49
C ILE A 209 17.55 6.71 22.60
N LEU A 210 18.07 6.15 21.51
CA LEU A 210 18.53 4.77 21.43
C LEU A 210 19.94 4.74 20.82
N ALA A 211 20.84 3.91 21.36
CA ALA A 211 22.18 3.79 20.80
C ALA A 211 22.20 2.98 19.48
N VAL A 212 21.39 1.93 19.39
CA VAL A 212 21.43 0.97 18.26
C VAL A 212 20.02 0.52 17.86
N ASN A 213 19.76 0.51 16.55
CA ASN A 213 18.50 0.03 15.99
C ASN A 213 18.43 -1.51 15.95
N VAL A 214 17.73 -2.11 16.92
CA VAL A 214 17.57 -3.57 17.04
C VAL A 214 16.74 -4.22 15.92
N ALA A 215 15.98 -3.44 15.16
CA ALA A 215 15.20 -3.94 14.03
C ALA A 215 16.03 -4.03 12.72
N LYS A 216 17.23 -3.46 12.72
CA LYS A 216 18.15 -3.53 11.56
C LYS A 216 18.56 -4.99 11.33
N GLY A 217 18.37 -5.48 10.10
CA GLY A 217 18.73 -6.86 9.73
C GLY A 217 17.69 -7.94 10.09
N VAL A 218 16.51 -7.56 10.61
CA VAL A 218 15.39 -8.50 10.75
C VAL A 218 14.93 -8.98 9.37
N LYS A 219 14.96 -10.30 9.16
CA LYS A 219 14.49 -10.92 7.91
C LYS A 219 12.99 -10.73 7.79
N ARG A 220 12.52 -10.28 6.62
CA ARG A 220 11.10 -10.06 6.33
C ARG A 220 10.60 -11.07 5.30
N PHE A 221 9.29 -11.27 5.26
CA PHE A 221 8.70 -12.15 4.24
C PHE A 221 8.92 -11.59 2.84
N LYS A 222 9.36 -12.45 1.91
CA LYS A 222 9.43 -12.09 0.49
C LYS A 222 8.02 -11.98 -0.06
N GLY A 223 7.72 -10.90 -0.78
CA GLY A 223 6.46 -10.75 -1.49
C GLY A 223 6.38 -11.74 -2.65
N LYS A 224 5.20 -12.34 -2.88
CA LYS A 224 4.94 -13.09 -4.12
C LYS A 224 4.86 -12.10 -5.27
N LYS A 225 5.72 -12.25 -6.27
CA LYS A 225 5.56 -11.55 -7.57
C LYS A 225 4.44 -12.27 -8.30
N ILE A 226 3.33 -11.57 -8.53
CA ILE A 226 2.21 -12.08 -9.33
C ILE A 226 2.33 -11.43 -10.69
N GLU A 227 2.50 -12.25 -11.71
CA GLU A 227 2.60 -11.84 -13.11
C GLU A 227 1.34 -12.33 -13.80
N ARG A 228 0.47 -11.39 -14.17
CA ARG A 228 -0.80 -11.67 -14.84
C ARG A 228 -1.09 -10.54 -15.81
N PHE A 229 -1.34 -10.90 -17.06
CA PHE A 229 -1.74 -10.02 -18.15
C PHE A 229 -2.72 -10.78 -19.04
N LEU A 230 -3.61 -10.07 -19.73
CA LEU A 230 -4.68 -10.67 -20.51
C LEU A 230 -4.16 -11.15 -21.87
N SER A 231 -4.67 -12.29 -22.34
CA SER A 231 -4.54 -12.72 -23.74
C SER A 231 -5.47 -11.91 -24.66
N GLU A 232 -5.33 -12.06 -25.99
CA GLU A 232 -6.21 -11.40 -26.95
C GLU A 232 -7.67 -11.82 -26.80
N LEU A 233 -7.93 -13.10 -26.57
CA LEU A 233 -9.28 -13.62 -26.32
C LEU A 233 -9.86 -13.07 -25.00
N GLU A 234 -9.03 -12.88 -23.98
CA GLU A 234 -9.45 -12.25 -22.72
C GLU A 234 -9.74 -10.75 -22.87
N LEU A 235 -8.96 -10.05 -23.69
CA LEU A 235 -9.22 -8.65 -24.05
C LEU A 235 -10.54 -8.50 -24.82
N ALA A 236 -10.82 -9.41 -25.76
CA ALA A 236 -12.09 -9.45 -26.47
C ALA A 236 -13.27 -9.64 -25.50
N ARG A 237 -13.21 -10.65 -24.63
CA ARG A 237 -14.23 -10.88 -23.59
C ARG A 237 -14.39 -9.70 -22.63
N LEU A 238 -13.29 -9.02 -22.29
CA LEU A 238 -13.34 -7.79 -21.49
C LEU A 238 -14.10 -6.68 -22.23
N GLY A 239 -13.84 -6.49 -23.52
CA GLY A 239 -14.54 -5.53 -24.37
C GLY A 239 -16.03 -5.81 -24.46
N ASP A 240 -16.40 -7.08 -24.69
CA ASP A 240 -17.80 -7.53 -24.76
C ASP A 240 -18.52 -7.31 -23.43
N ALA A 241 -17.89 -7.65 -22.31
CA ALA A 241 -18.45 -7.46 -20.98
C ALA A 241 -18.69 -5.98 -20.66
N LEU A 242 -17.77 -5.09 -21.04
CA LEU A 242 -17.93 -3.65 -20.85
C LEU A 242 -19.07 -3.10 -21.71
N ALA A 243 -19.14 -3.50 -22.99
CA ALA A 243 -20.22 -3.09 -23.89
C ALA A 243 -21.59 -3.58 -23.41
N ASP A 244 -21.66 -4.80 -22.88
CA ASP A 244 -22.92 -5.35 -22.41
C ASP A 244 -23.41 -4.70 -21.12
N LEU A 245 -22.52 -4.48 -20.15
CA LEU A 245 -22.87 -3.77 -18.91
C LEU A 245 -23.30 -2.32 -19.17
N GLU A 246 -22.71 -1.68 -20.18
CA GLU A 246 -23.10 -0.37 -20.67
C GLU A 246 -24.50 -0.38 -21.28
N ARG A 247 -24.81 -1.36 -22.15
CA ARG A 247 -26.16 -1.53 -22.72
C ARG A 247 -27.22 -1.83 -21.66
N CYS A 248 -26.90 -2.65 -20.66
CA CYS A 248 -27.84 -2.98 -19.60
C CYS A 248 -28.14 -1.80 -18.66
N GLY A 249 -27.35 -0.73 -18.67
CA GLY A 249 -27.57 0.47 -17.85
C GLY A 249 -27.50 0.25 -16.34
N VAL A 250 -26.93 -0.88 -15.88
CA VAL A 250 -26.86 -1.25 -14.44
C VAL A 250 -25.88 -0.35 -13.67
N TYR A 251 -24.89 0.20 -14.37
CA TYR A 251 -23.88 1.09 -13.84
C TYR A 251 -23.83 2.38 -14.63
N ASN A 252 -23.47 3.48 -13.96
CA ASN A 252 -23.12 4.73 -14.63
C ASN A 252 -22.00 4.50 -15.65
N ALA A 253 -22.00 5.26 -16.75
CA ALA A 253 -21.02 5.09 -17.82
C ALA A 253 -19.58 5.35 -17.34
N ALA A 254 -19.38 6.33 -16.45
CA ALA A 254 -18.07 6.78 -15.98
C ALA A 254 -17.11 5.64 -15.54
N PRO A 255 -17.47 4.73 -14.60
CA PRO A 255 -16.58 3.64 -14.21
C PRO A 255 -16.28 2.62 -15.32
N LEU A 256 -17.22 2.35 -16.24
CA LEU A 256 -16.98 1.44 -17.36
C LEU A 256 -15.97 2.07 -18.34
N GLN A 257 -16.15 3.35 -18.65
CA GLN A 257 -15.24 4.11 -19.51
C GLN A 257 -13.86 4.29 -18.87
N ALA A 258 -13.78 4.45 -17.55
CA ALA A 258 -12.52 4.47 -16.81
C ALA A 258 -11.76 3.12 -16.93
N ILE A 259 -12.46 1.98 -16.92
CA ILE A 259 -11.82 0.65 -17.14
C ILE A 259 -11.28 0.53 -18.57
N ARG A 260 -12.03 1.00 -19.58
CA ARG A 260 -11.53 1.07 -20.96
C ARG A 260 -10.27 1.92 -21.04
N LEU A 261 -10.29 3.12 -20.48
CA LEU A 261 -9.12 4.02 -20.51
C LEU A 261 -7.91 3.42 -19.78
N LEU A 262 -8.10 2.77 -18.62
CA LEU A 262 -7.03 2.06 -17.91
C LEU A 262 -6.36 1.00 -18.77
N THR A 263 -7.15 0.27 -19.56
CA THR A 263 -6.67 -0.78 -20.46
C THR A 263 -5.88 -0.19 -21.63
N LEU A 264 -6.35 0.92 -22.20
CA LEU A 264 -5.76 1.57 -23.38
C LEU A 264 -4.51 2.42 -23.08
N THR A 265 -4.26 2.78 -21.82
CA THR A 265 -3.19 3.72 -21.45
C THR A 265 -2.15 3.16 -20.48
N GLY A 266 -2.49 2.08 -19.76
CA GLY A 266 -1.65 1.56 -18.68
C GLY A 266 -1.48 2.53 -17.49
N CYS A 267 -2.28 3.59 -17.40
CA CYS A 267 -2.29 4.51 -16.27
C CYS A 267 -2.62 3.80 -14.95
N ARG A 268 -2.20 4.38 -13.81
CA ARG A 268 -2.63 3.87 -12.51
C ARG A 268 -4.11 4.19 -12.30
N ARG A 269 -4.82 3.35 -11.54
CA ARG A 269 -6.23 3.55 -11.20
C ARG A 269 -6.56 4.98 -10.78
N ASN A 270 -5.81 5.53 -9.82
CA ASN A 270 -6.07 6.88 -9.32
C ASN A 270 -5.66 7.96 -10.33
N GLU A 271 -4.65 7.74 -11.17
CA GLU A 271 -4.30 8.66 -12.27
C GLU A 271 -5.47 8.81 -13.27
N VAL A 272 -6.27 7.75 -13.47
CA VAL A 272 -7.47 7.79 -14.32
C VAL A 272 -8.69 8.32 -13.57
N LEU A 273 -8.95 7.83 -12.35
CA LEU A 273 -10.15 8.23 -11.61
C LEU A 273 -10.14 9.69 -11.16
N GLU A 274 -8.96 10.27 -10.96
CA GLU A 274 -8.76 11.68 -10.56
C GLU A 274 -8.35 12.55 -11.77
N LEU A 275 -8.70 12.13 -12.99
CA LEU A 275 -8.35 12.83 -14.21
C LEU A 275 -9.32 13.98 -14.48
N ARG A 276 -8.77 15.16 -14.80
CA ARG A 276 -9.53 16.37 -15.13
C ARG A 276 -9.33 16.74 -16.61
N TRP A 277 -10.33 17.37 -17.20
CA TRP A 277 -10.28 17.82 -18.60
C TRP A 277 -9.13 18.80 -18.86
N GLU A 278 -8.80 19.66 -17.89
CA GLU A 278 -7.68 20.60 -17.99
C GLU A 278 -6.30 19.93 -18.09
N TYR A 279 -6.20 18.65 -17.73
CA TYR A 279 -4.97 17.88 -17.83
C TYR A 279 -4.78 17.25 -19.21
N LEU A 280 -5.83 17.21 -20.05
CA LEU A 280 -5.77 16.65 -21.39
C LEU A 280 -5.27 17.70 -22.38
N ASP A 281 -4.17 17.38 -23.05
CA ASP A 281 -3.64 18.11 -24.20
C ASP A 281 -3.99 17.28 -25.45
N GLU A 282 -5.09 17.65 -26.10
CA GLU A 282 -5.65 16.90 -27.24
C GLU A 282 -4.73 16.96 -28.46
N GLU A 283 -4.12 18.13 -28.71
CA GLU A 283 -3.22 18.37 -29.84
C GLU A 283 -1.97 17.48 -29.74
N ARG A 284 -1.39 17.39 -28.54
CA ARG A 284 -0.17 16.58 -28.31
C ARG A 284 -0.47 15.15 -27.86
N SER A 285 -1.74 14.76 -27.82
CA SER A 285 -2.19 13.43 -27.37
C SER A 285 -1.55 12.98 -26.05
N LEU A 286 -1.64 13.81 -25.00
CA LEU A 286 -1.04 13.52 -23.71
C LEU A 286 -1.84 14.03 -22.51
N PHE A 287 -1.57 13.46 -21.34
CA PHE A 287 -2.00 13.99 -20.04
C PHE A 287 -0.85 14.70 -19.32
N ARG A 288 -1.13 15.88 -18.76
CA ARG A 288 -0.25 16.63 -17.86
C ARG A 288 -0.75 16.48 -16.42
N LEU A 289 -0.25 15.48 -15.70
CA LEU A 289 -0.69 15.16 -14.35
C LEU A 289 0.12 15.97 -13.32
N PRO A 290 -0.49 16.88 -12.53
CA PRO A 290 0.24 17.74 -11.58
C PRO A 290 0.65 17.00 -10.30
N ASP A 291 -0.20 16.12 -9.76
CA ASP A 291 0.09 15.30 -8.58
C ASP A 291 -0.11 13.82 -8.89
N SER A 292 0.99 13.09 -9.09
CA SER A 292 0.96 11.63 -9.18
C SER A 292 1.66 10.98 -7.98
N LYS A 293 1.51 9.66 -7.86
CA LYS A 293 2.28 8.86 -6.88
C LYS A 293 3.80 9.12 -6.97
N THR A 294 4.29 9.58 -8.11
CA THR A 294 5.71 9.87 -8.40
C THR A 294 6.01 11.35 -8.66
N GLY A 295 5.08 12.29 -8.41
CA GLY A 295 5.24 13.73 -8.70
C GLY A 295 4.57 14.16 -10.00
N GLN A 296 4.92 15.33 -10.55
CA GLN A 296 4.41 15.78 -11.85
C GLN A 296 4.81 14.78 -12.93
N LYS A 297 3.87 14.45 -13.82
CA LYS A 297 4.09 13.41 -14.83
C LYS A 297 3.36 13.75 -16.13
N ILE A 298 4.05 13.52 -17.25
CA ILE A 298 3.45 13.52 -18.58
C ILE A 298 3.18 12.06 -19.00
N VAL A 299 1.98 11.78 -19.50
CA VAL A 299 1.60 10.47 -20.06
C VAL A 299 1.20 10.67 -21.51
N GLN A 300 1.90 10.02 -22.43
CA GLN A 300 1.47 9.93 -23.83
C GLN A 300 0.29 8.96 -23.93
N ILE A 301 -0.73 9.31 -24.72
CA ILE A 301 -1.90 8.46 -24.96
C ILE A 301 -2.03 8.11 -26.44
N GLY A 302 -2.57 6.92 -26.72
CA GLY A 302 -2.80 6.46 -28.09
C GLY A 302 -4.07 7.06 -28.70
N ALA A 303 -4.18 6.97 -30.03
CA ALA A 303 -5.32 7.50 -30.78
C ALA A 303 -6.67 6.93 -30.32
N ASP A 304 -6.75 5.63 -30.00
CA ASP A 304 -7.99 5.02 -29.48
C ASP A 304 -8.39 5.53 -28.10
N ALA A 305 -7.41 5.84 -27.24
CA ALA A 305 -7.67 6.44 -25.94
C ALA A 305 -8.17 7.88 -26.10
N LEU A 306 -7.58 8.66 -27.00
CA LEU A 306 -8.05 10.01 -27.32
C LEU A 306 -9.45 9.98 -27.96
N GLY A 307 -9.70 9.06 -28.90
CA GLY A 307 -11.00 8.86 -29.51
C GLY A 307 -12.07 8.47 -28.50
N LEU A 308 -11.73 7.67 -27.48
CA LEU A 308 -12.60 7.41 -26.34
C LEU A 308 -12.94 8.69 -25.58
N LEU A 309 -11.94 9.48 -25.19
CA LEU A 309 -12.12 10.73 -24.43
C LEU A 309 -12.99 11.75 -25.19
N ASN A 310 -12.77 11.89 -26.50
CA ASN A 310 -13.50 12.85 -27.33
C ASN A 310 -15.01 12.57 -27.42
N ARG A 311 -15.43 11.33 -27.13
CA ARG A 311 -16.86 10.94 -27.09
C ARG A 311 -17.49 11.10 -25.70
N LEU A 312 -16.70 11.32 -24.65
CA LEU A 312 -17.25 11.47 -23.30
C LEU A 312 -17.87 12.86 -23.13
N PRO A 313 -18.99 12.96 -22.39
CA PRO A 313 -19.57 14.26 -22.07
C PRO A 313 -18.62 15.07 -21.17
N ARG A 314 -18.57 16.39 -21.40
CA ARG A 314 -17.81 17.32 -20.56
C ARG A 314 -18.65 17.70 -19.33
N ASP A 315 -18.35 17.07 -18.20
CA ASP A 315 -19.03 17.37 -16.94
C ASP A 315 -18.62 18.77 -16.40
N PRO A 316 -19.57 19.59 -15.89
CA PRO A 316 -19.28 20.93 -15.38
C PRO A 316 -18.27 20.98 -14.21
N SER A 317 -18.10 19.88 -13.47
CA SER A 317 -17.10 19.79 -12.39
C SER A 317 -15.64 19.74 -12.88
N GLY A 318 -15.46 19.52 -14.19
CA GLY A 318 -14.15 19.37 -14.83
C GLY A 318 -13.55 17.96 -14.72
N TRP A 319 -14.20 17.03 -14.02
CA TRP A 319 -13.76 15.64 -13.96
C TRP A 319 -14.08 14.88 -15.26
N ILE A 320 -13.15 14.04 -15.74
CA ILE A 320 -13.42 13.13 -16.87
C ILE A 320 -14.36 11.99 -16.45
N PHE A 321 -14.23 11.54 -15.21
CA PHE A 321 -15.06 10.48 -14.63
C PHE A 321 -15.73 10.98 -13.33
N PRO A 322 -16.85 11.72 -13.44
CA PRO A 322 -17.57 12.22 -12.27
C PRO A 322 -18.15 11.09 -11.42
N GLY A 323 -18.23 11.32 -10.11
CA GLY A 323 -18.85 10.42 -9.14
C GLY A 323 -20.35 10.67 -8.97
N ASP A 324 -20.99 9.83 -8.17
CA ASP A 324 -22.43 9.98 -7.87
C ASP A 324 -22.72 11.20 -6.97
N VAL A 325 -21.68 11.71 -6.29
CA VAL A 325 -21.76 12.95 -5.50
C VAL A 325 -21.35 14.12 -6.40
N PRO A 326 -22.23 15.14 -6.57
CA PRO A 326 -21.93 16.30 -7.41
C PRO A 326 -20.60 16.97 -7.03
N GLY A 327 -19.79 17.29 -8.03
CA GLY A 327 -18.48 17.94 -7.85
C GLY A 327 -17.34 17.00 -7.46
N GLU A 328 -17.63 15.75 -7.12
CA GLU A 328 -16.61 14.74 -6.82
C GLU A 328 -16.32 13.83 -8.02
N HIS A 329 -15.10 13.29 -8.07
CA HIS A 329 -14.74 12.24 -9.02
C HIS A 329 -15.21 10.86 -8.54
N TYR A 330 -15.22 9.89 -9.45
CA TYR A 330 -15.57 8.51 -9.11
C TYR A 330 -14.50 7.87 -8.21
N LYS A 331 -14.87 7.38 -7.02
CA LYS A 331 -13.92 6.88 -6.00
C LYS A 331 -13.79 5.36 -5.93
N ASN A 332 -14.89 4.61 -6.04
CA ASN A 332 -14.91 3.17 -5.72
C ASN A 332 -15.25 2.28 -6.92
N ILE A 333 -14.26 2.03 -7.77
CA ILE A 333 -14.40 1.17 -8.96
C ILE A 333 -14.36 -0.33 -8.66
N ALA A 334 -14.10 -0.74 -7.42
CA ALA A 334 -13.91 -2.15 -7.07
C ALA A 334 -15.17 -2.99 -7.37
N ARG A 335 -16.35 -2.48 -7.02
CA ARG A 335 -17.64 -3.16 -7.26
C ARG A 335 -17.92 -3.34 -8.75
N VAL A 336 -17.71 -2.27 -9.53
CA VAL A 336 -17.91 -2.31 -10.99
C VAL A 336 -16.91 -3.26 -11.65
N TRP A 337 -15.64 -3.21 -11.23
CA TRP A 337 -14.62 -4.12 -11.71
C TRP A 337 -14.94 -5.59 -11.41
N GLU A 338 -15.50 -5.90 -10.24
CA GLU A 338 -15.95 -7.26 -9.92
C GLU A 338 -17.06 -7.73 -10.86
N ALA A 339 -18.04 -6.87 -11.16
CA ALA A 339 -19.10 -7.18 -12.11
C ALA A 339 -18.56 -7.41 -13.53
N VAL A 340 -17.68 -6.52 -14.01
CA VAL A 340 -17.00 -6.65 -15.32
C VAL A 340 -16.23 -7.96 -15.40
N ARG A 341 -15.44 -8.30 -14.38
CA ARG A 341 -14.69 -9.55 -14.32
C ARG A 341 -15.59 -10.78 -14.34
N LYS A 342 -16.66 -10.77 -13.56
CA LYS A 342 -17.61 -11.89 -13.54
C LYS A 342 -18.23 -12.09 -14.93
N ARG A 343 -18.56 -10.99 -15.61
CA ARG A 343 -19.16 -11.01 -16.94
C ARG A 343 -18.18 -11.43 -18.05
N ALA A 344 -16.91 -11.05 -17.93
CA ALA A 344 -15.84 -11.43 -18.84
C ALA A 344 -15.18 -12.79 -18.49
N GLU A 345 -15.65 -13.46 -17.43
CA GLU A 345 -15.09 -14.71 -16.90
C GLU A 345 -13.62 -14.61 -16.43
N LEU A 346 -13.19 -13.41 -16.03
CA LEU A 346 -11.82 -13.09 -15.60
C LEU A 346 -11.68 -13.21 -14.07
N ARG A 347 -11.66 -14.43 -13.54
CA ARG A 347 -11.73 -14.70 -12.08
C ARG A 347 -10.50 -14.20 -11.30
N ASP A 348 -9.32 -14.27 -11.90
CA ASP A 348 -8.02 -14.04 -11.24
C ASP A 348 -7.39 -12.67 -11.53
N VAL A 349 -7.98 -11.90 -12.45
CA VAL A 349 -7.45 -10.60 -12.89
C VAL A 349 -7.75 -9.53 -11.84
N ARG A 350 -6.75 -8.73 -11.46
CA ARG A 350 -6.91 -7.52 -10.64
C ARG A 350 -6.95 -6.31 -11.56
N LEU A 351 -7.56 -5.20 -11.12
CA LEU A 351 -7.62 -3.99 -11.94
C LEU A 351 -6.22 -3.48 -12.35
N HIS A 352 -5.21 -3.66 -11.50
CA HIS A 352 -3.83 -3.29 -11.82
C HIS A 352 -3.19 -4.19 -12.90
N ASP A 353 -3.73 -5.39 -13.13
CA ASP A 353 -3.24 -6.27 -14.18
C ASP A 353 -3.59 -5.71 -15.57
N LEU A 354 -4.57 -4.81 -15.71
CA LEU A 354 -4.80 -4.06 -16.97
C LEU A 354 -3.58 -3.23 -17.38
N ARG A 355 -2.88 -2.63 -16.41
CA ARG A 355 -1.61 -1.94 -16.66
C ARG A 355 -0.50 -2.92 -17.03
N HIS A 356 -0.49 -4.11 -16.42
CA HIS A 356 0.45 -5.15 -16.81
C HIS A 356 0.17 -5.66 -18.23
N THR A 357 -1.09 -5.75 -18.65
CA THR A 357 -1.50 -6.08 -20.02
C THR A 357 -1.02 -5.03 -21.02
N PHE A 358 -1.25 -3.73 -20.77
CA PHE A 358 -0.77 -2.66 -21.65
C PHE A 358 0.76 -2.74 -21.86
N ALA A 359 1.50 -2.95 -20.78
CA ALA A 359 2.95 -3.09 -20.84
C ALA A 359 3.41 -4.35 -21.58
N SER A 360 2.77 -5.49 -21.28
CA SER A 360 3.06 -6.79 -21.91
C SER A 360 2.84 -6.70 -23.42
N ARG A 361 1.68 -6.18 -23.83
CA ARG A 361 1.34 -5.99 -25.24
C ARG A 361 2.32 -5.08 -25.95
N GLY A 362 2.70 -3.96 -25.34
CA GLY A 362 3.69 -3.07 -25.93
C GLY A 362 5.06 -3.73 -26.15
N VAL A 363 5.50 -4.62 -25.24
CA VAL A 363 6.74 -5.40 -25.46
C VAL A 363 6.56 -6.41 -26.60
N SER A 364 5.43 -7.13 -26.64
CA SER A 364 5.12 -8.06 -27.72
C SER A 364 5.01 -7.38 -29.09
N ASP A 365 4.54 -6.13 -29.14
CA ASP A 365 4.49 -5.30 -30.35
C ASP A 365 5.87 -4.70 -30.71
N GLY A 366 6.93 -5.03 -29.95
CA GLY A 366 8.32 -4.70 -30.24
C GLY A 366 8.84 -3.40 -29.61
N ALA A 367 8.07 -2.74 -28.74
CA ALA A 367 8.56 -1.56 -28.03
C ALA A 367 9.63 -1.92 -26.99
N SER A 368 10.67 -1.09 -26.91
CA SER A 368 11.77 -1.32 -25.97
C SER A 368 11.35 -1.05 -24.51
N LEU A 369 11.99 -1.75 -23.55
CA LEU A 369 11.71 -1.56 -22.12
C LEU A 369 11.86 -0.10 -21.65
N PRO A 370 12.83 0.71 -22.13
CA PRO A 370 12.87 2.14 -21.81
C PRO A 370 11.63 2.92 -22.27
N ILE A 371 11.11 2.64 -23.47
CA ILE A 371 9.90 3.27 -24.00
C ILE A 371 8.70 2.89 -23.15
N ILE A 372 8.50 1.59 -22.89
CA ILE A 372 7.41 1.10 -22.02
C ILE A 372 7.51 1.71 -20.61
N GLY A 373 8.73 1.80 -20.06
CA GLY A 373 8.97 2.45 -18.77
C GLY A 373 8.51 3.91 -18.74
N ARG A 374 8.79 4.68 -19.81
CA ARG A 374 8.34 6.06 -19.95
C ARG A 374 6.82 6.17 -20.11
N LEU A 375 6.20 5.35 -20.96
CA LEU A 375 4.74 5.31 -21.13
C LEU A 375 4.02 5.06 -19.80
N LEU A 376 4.53 4.11 -19.01
CA LEU A 376 3.98 3.79 -17.70
C LEU A 376 4.36 4.81 -16.61
N GLY A 377 5.35 5.66 -16.83
CA GLY A 377 5.93 6.56 -15.83
C GLY A 377 6.58 5.81 -14.67
N HIS A 378 7.47 4.88 -14.99
CA HIS A 378 8.35 4.27 -14.00
C HIS A 378 9.57 5.17 -13.79
N SER A 379 9.75 5.66 -12.57
CA SER A 379 10.97 6.38 -12.19
C SER A 379 12.18 5.46 -12.02
N ASN A 380 11.95 4.19 -11.68
CA ASN A 380 12.98 3.17 -11.53
C ASN A 380 12.89 2.14 -12.67
N PRO A 381 13.93 2.01 -13.53
CA PRO A 381 13.97 1.07 -14.64
C PRO A 381 13.75 -0.40 -14.24
N SER A 382 14.17 -0.79 -13.03
CA SER A 382 13.96 -2.16 -12.51
C SER A 382 12.48 -2.57 -12.41
N THR A 383 11.57 -1.60 -12.36
CA THR A 383 10.12 -1.87 -12.36
C THR A 383 9.65 -2.44 -13.69
N THR A 384 10.27 -2.02 -14.80
CA THR A 384 9.94 -2.48 -16.16
C THR A 384 10.68 -3.76 -16.53
N GLN A 385 11.80 -4.08 -15.86
CA GLN A 385 12.59 -5.29 -16.13
C GLN A 385 11.80 -6.60 -15.99
N ARG A 386 10.67 -6.58 -15.26
CA ARG A 386 9.80 -7.74 -15.17
C ARG A 386 9.20 -8.18 -16.52
N TYR A 387 9.15 -7.31 -17.52
CA TYR A 387 8.64 -7.63 -18.86
C TYR A 387 9.74 -8.08 -19.84
N ALA A 388 11.00 -8.14 -19.39
CA ALA A 388 12.13 -8.45 -20.27
C ALA A 388 12.00 -9.83 -20.92
N HIS A 389 11.41 -10.81 -20.24
CA HIS A 389 11.21 -12.15 -20.78
C HIS A 389 10.21 -12.23 -21.96
N LEU A 390 9.46 -11.15 -22.22
CA LEU A 390 8.50 -11.10 -23.33
C LEU A 390 9.12 -10.62 -24.64
N SER A 391 10.41 -10.26 -24.65
CA SER A 391 11.08 -9.72 -25.83
C SER A 391 11.66 -10.76 -26.79
N ASP A 392 11.63 -12.05 -26.46
CA ASP A 392 12.37 -13.08 -27.23
C ASP A 392 11.88 -13.19 -28.69
N ASP A 393 10.57 -13.22 -28.92
CA ASP A 393 10.00 -13.25 -30.27
C ASP A 393 10.24 -11.93 -31.05
N PRO A 394 10.03 -10.73 -30.45
CA PRO A 394 10.44 -9.45 -31.06
C PRO A 394 11.93 -9.36 -31.39
N LEU A 395 12.81 -9.90 -30.53
CA LEU A 395 14.25 -9.90 -30.73
C LEU A 395 14.62 -10.75 -31.94
N ARG A 396 14.02 -11.93 -32.08
CA ARG A 396 14.22 -12.79 -33.26
C ARG A 396 13.74 -12.08 -34.54
N ALA A 397 12.54 -11.50 -34.54
CA ALA A 397 12.03 -10.76 -35.68
C ALA A 397 12.91 -9.54 -36.04
N ALA A 398 13.46 -8.84 -35.04
CA ALA A 398 14.39 -7.74 -35.26
C ALA A 398 15.74 -8.22 -35.83
N ALA A 399 16.26 -9.34 -35.33
CA ALA A 399 17.46 -9.98 -35.86
C ALA A 399 17.27 -10.41 -37.32
N ASP A 400 16.15 -11.07 -37.64
CA ASP A 400 15.81 -11.51 -39.00
C ASP A 400 15.68 -10.34 -39.99
N ARG A 401 15.07 -9.22 -39.57
CA ARG A 401 15.01 -8.00 -40.40
C ARG A 401 16.39 -7.42 -40.62
N THR A 402 17.18 -7.29 -39.57
CA THR A 402 18.52 -6.69 -39.63
C THR A 402 19.46 -7.53 -40.50
N SER A 403 19.47 -8.84 -40.28
CA SER A 403 20.28 -9.78 -41.06
C SER A 403 19.89 -9.77 -42.53
N ARG A 404 18.59 -9.67 -42.86
CA ARG A 404 18.11 -9.53 -44.25
C ARG A 404 18.61 -8.26 -44.91
N THR A 405 18.55 -7.12 -44.23
CA THR A 405 19.07 -5.84 -44.76
C THR A 405 20.58 -5.91 -45.00
N ILE A 406 21.34 -6.50 -44.07
CA ILE A 406 22.79 -6.68 -44.21
C ILE A 406 23.08 -7.61 -45.39
N ALA A 407 22.42 -8.77 -45.47
CA ALA A 407 22.61 -9.74 -46.55
C ALA A 407 22.30 -9.13 -47.93
N ALA A 408 21.23 -8.34 -48.04
CA ALA A 408 20.88 -7.63 -49.27
C ALA A 408 21.97 -6.62 -49.68
N ALA A 409 22.57 -5.90 -48.72
CA ALA A 409 23.66 -4.96 -48.98
C ALA A 409 24.99 -5.65 -49.36
N MET A 410 25.25 -6.85 -48.82
CA MET A 410 26.44 -7.62 -49.19
C MET A 410 26.32 -8.18 -50.62
N LEU A 411 25.12 -8.63 -51.01
CA LEU A 411 24.85 -9.21 -52.33
C LEU A 411 24.72 -8.16 -53.45
N SER A 412 24.51 -6.87 -53.11
CA SER A 412 24.44 -5.80 -54.10
C SER A 412 25.81 -5.27 -54.56
N THR A 413 26.92 -5.87 -54.11
CA THR A 413 28.29 -5.56 -54.57
C THR A 413 28.82 -6.56 -55.59
N SER A 414 28.08 -6.78 -56.68
CA SER A 414 28.64 -7.48 -57.85
C SER A 414 27.84 -7.19 -59.12
N THR A 415 27.98 -5.97 -59.64
CA THR A 415 27.85 -5.73 -61.09
C THR A 415 29.01 -4.84 -61.52
N PRO A 416 29.99 -5.34 -62.28
CA PRO A 416 30.94 -4.48 -62.96
C PRO A 416 30.18 -3.68 -64.02
N GLN A 417 30.13 -2.37 -63.90
CA GLN A 417 29.75 -1.51 -65.01
C GLN A 417 30.79 -1.69 -66.12
N SER A 418 30.37 -2.28 -67.25
CA SER A 418 31.11 -2.22 -68.51
C SER A 418 30.70 -0.96 -69.31
N PRO A 419 31.62 -0.41 -70.12
CA PRO A 419 31.59 1.00 -70.52
C PRO A 419 30.60 1.28 -71.64
N VAL A 420 30.06 2.50 -71.60
CA VAL A 420 29.18 3.12 -72.59
C VAL A 420 29.94 3.33 -73.92
N PRO A 421 29.38 3.00 -75.09
CA PRO A 421 29.95 3.42 -76.36
C PRO A 421 29.57 4.89 -76.64
N THR A 422 30.60 5.69 -76.91
CA THR A 422 30.52 7.07 -77.40
C THR A 422 30.00 7.09 -78.84
N THR A 423 29.00 7.92 -79.13
CA THR A 423 28.83 8.48 -80.48
C THR A 423 28.23 9.89 -80.38
N SER A 424 29.05 10.89 -80.70
CA SER A 424 28.71 12.27 -81.11
C SER A 424 27.65 12.23 -82.23
N ALA A 425 26.78 13.20 -82.51
CA ALA A 425 26.71 14.66 -82.42
C ALA A 425 25.20 14.97 -82.70
N VAL A 426 24.59 16.12 -82.45
CA VAL A 426 24.84 17.49 -82.93
C VAL A 426 23.92 18.41 -82.11
N ARG A 427 24.39 19.64 -81.90
CA ARG A 427 23.72 20.78 -81.26
C ARG A 427 22.37 21.14 -81.89
N GLU A 428 21.44 21.63 -81.07
CA GLU A 428 20.80 22.95 -81.25
C GLU A 428 19.93 23.28 -80.01
N GLU A 429 20.31 24.35 -79.31
CA GLU A 429 19.43 25.21 -78.51
C GLU A 429 18.90 26.29 -79.47
N PRO A 430 17.71 26.92 -79.26
CA PRO A 430 17.49 27.63 -78.00
C PRO A 430 16.03 27.87 -77.54
N ASP A 431 15.98 28.45 -76.34
CA ASP A 431 15.15 29.58 -75.90
C ASP A 431 13.76 29.40 -75.28
N VAL A 432 13.61 30.26 -74.29
CA VAL A 432 12.60 30.53 -73.27
C VAL A 432 11.24 30.91 -73.86
N GLY A 433 10.16 30.45 -73.21
CA GLY A 433 8.84 31.02 -73.42
C GLY A 433 7.82 30.59 -72.36
N VAL A 434 7.56 31.49 -71.40
CA VAL A 434 6.33 31.50 -70.57
C VAL A 434 5.38 32.53 -71.22
N PRO A 435 4.08 32.26 -71.38
CA PRO A 435 3.05 32.80 -70.45
C PRO A 435 1.91 31.77 -70.21
N GLU A 436 1.42 31.59 -68.99
CA GLU A 436 0.30 32.30 -68.33
C GLU A 436 -1.09 32.24 -69.03
N LEU A 437 -2.07 31.83 -68.20
CA LEU A 437 -3.48 32.26 -68.09
C LEU A 437 -4.64 31.44 -68.68
N SER A 438 -5.64 31.31 -67.79
CA SER A 438 -7.10 31.20 -68.00
C SER A 438 -7.65 29.77 -68.19
N SER A 439 -8.27 29.17 -67.17
CA SER A 439 -9.65 29.38 -66.67
C SER A 439 -10.72 28.63 -67.48
N SER A 440 -11.38 27.64 -66.86
CA SER A 440 -12.85 27.56 -66.71
C SER A 440 -13.31 26.19 -66.17
N PRO A 441 -14.53 26.10 -65.59
CA PRO A 441 -14.87 25.11 -64.56
C PRO A 441 -16.03 24.15 -64.90
N SER A 442 -16.30 23.22 -63.97
CA SER A 442 -17.61 22.58 -63.65
C SER A 442 -18.14 21.47 -64.61
N PRO A 443 -19.06 20.55 -64.20
CA PRO A 443 -20.08 20.76 -63.16
C PRO A 443 -20.38 19.62 -62.15
N SER A 444 -21.12 20.09 -61.14
CA SER A 444 -21.94 19.43 -60.12
C SER A 444 -22.64 18.10 -60.46
N ALA A 445 -22.83 17.29 -59.40
CA ALA A 445 -24.08 16.56 -59.19
C ALA A 445 -24.55 16.72 -57.73
N ARG A 446 -25.69 17.40 -57.57
CA ARG A 446 -26.52 17.40 -56.36
C ARG A 446 -27.27 16.07 -56.28
N SER A 447 -27.42 15.51 -55.08
CA SER A 447 -28.61 14.74 -54.74
C SER A 447 -29.19 15.25 -53.43
N VAL A 448 -30.43 15.67 -53.53
CA VAL A 448 -31.33 16.16 -52.51
C VAL A 448 -32.13 14.96 -52.01
N CYS A 449 -32.24 14.77 -50.69
CA CYS A 449 -33.41 14.11 -50.13
C CYS A 449 -33.73 14.71 -48.76
N GLY A 450 -34.92 15.32 -48.67
CA GLY A 450 -35.44 16.03 -47.50
C GLY A 450 -36.12 15.12 -46.47
N PRO A 451 -36.71 15.71 -45.40
CA PRO A 451 -37.05 15.02 -44.17
C PRO A 451 -38.50 14.51 -44.14
N MET A 452 -38.75 13.39 -43.45
CA MET A 452 -40.11 12.97 -43.07
C MET A 452 -40.36 13.19 -41.57
N ARG A 453 -41.41 13.96 -41.29
CA ARG A 453 -41.99 14.21 -39.96
C ARG A 453 -42.99 13.11 -39.58
N ALA A 454 -42.99 12.82 -38.28
CA ALA A 454 -44.11 12.59 -37.35
C ALA A 454 -45.29 11.69 -37.70
N ALA A 455 -45.55 10.70 -36.82
CA ALA A 455 -46.90 10.30 -36.42
C ALA A 455 -46.92 9.76 -34.97
N ARG A 456 -47.65 10.45 -34.08
CA ARG A 456 -48.35 9.89 -32.91
C ARG A 456 -49.84 9.74 -33.28
N PRO A 457 -50.59 8.81 -32.67
CA PRO A 457 -51.57 9.20 -31.62
C PRO A 457 -51.56 8.23 -30.40
N ARG A 458 -51.72 8.70 -29.16
CA ARG A 458 -52.95 8.77 -28.30
C ARG A 458 -53.62 7.40 -28.03
N ASN A 459 -54.19 7.04 -26.87
CA ASN A 459 -54.21 7.44 -25.45
C ASN A 459 -55.21 6.46 -24.75
N ALA A 460 -55.27 6.42 -23.40
CA ALA A 460 -56.35 5.87 -22.54
C ALA A 460 -56.28 4.35 -22.21
N LEU A 461 -56.52 3.79 -21.00
CA LEU A 461 -57.14 4.18 -19.71
C LEU A 461 -56.40 3.46 -18.54
N ARG A 462 -56.12 4.06 -17.36
CA ARG A 462 -56.95 4.16 -16.13
C ARG A 462 -57.53 2.85 -15.56
N GLY A 463 -57.15 2.51 -14.33
CA GLY A 463 -57.79 1.53 -13.42
C GLY A 463 -56.87 1.19 -12.24
N GLN A 464 -56.80 2.03 -11.20
CA GLN A 464 -57.41 1.81 -9.87
C GLN A 464 -57.07 0.48 -9.17
N ARG A 465 -56.31 0.61 -8.07
CA ARG A 465 -56.28 -0.27 -6.88
C ARG A 465 -57.68 -0.35 -6.24
N PRO A 466 -58.04 -1.40 -5.46
CA PRO A 466 -57.64 -1.49 -4.04
C PRO A 466 -57.40 -2.91 -3.46
N GLY A 467 -56.56 -2.93 -2.41
CA GLY A 467 -56.76 -3.63 -1.13
C GLY A 467 -56.95 -5.15 -1.07
N ALA A 468 -55.92 -5.83 -0.57
CA ALA A 468 -55.95 -6.73 0.60
C ALA A 468 -54.52 -6.90 1.13
#